data_AF-A0A497KZY9-F1
#
_entry.id   AF-A0A497KZY9-F1
#
_cell.length_a   1.000
_cell.length_b   1.000
_cell.length_c   1.000
_cell.angle_alpha   90.00
_cell.angle_beta   90.00
_cell.angle_gamma   90.00
#
_symmetry.space_group_name_H-M   'P 1'
#
loop_
_entity.id
_entity.type
_entity.pdbx_description
1 polymer ?
#
loop_
_entity_poly.entity_id
_entity_poly.type
_entity_poly.pdbx_seq_one_letter_code
_entity_poly.pdbx_strand_id
1 'polypeptide(L)'
;TQIKLIALMFFSNETEALDILANKLHRPTHIVIFVTFTTYGTDAGYGDENKARWMCRIAGLKEEDYWDKQGGWTEKGRETLIYKLIDWVKANVTERPYPGLPHFKLIYVSRPTAEPTGGIYAKVAIFRIVYEEE
;
A
#
# COMPACT_ATOMS: atom_id res chain seq x y z
N THR A 1 -6.35 -13.40 14.75
CA THR A 1 -5.15 -12.79 15.38
C THR A 1 -5.03 -11.36 14.90
N GLN A 2 -4.31 -10.49 15.62
CA GLN A 2 -4.11 -9.09 15.21
C GLN A 2 -3.40 -8.97 13.85
N ILE A 3 -2.41 -9.84 13.58
CA ILE A 3 -1.70 -9.88 12.29
C ILE A 3 -2.67 -10.18 11.13
N LYS A 4 -3.64 -11.09 11.33
CA LYS A 4 -4.68 -11.37 10.33
C LYS A 4 -5.59 -10.15 10.08
N LEU A 5 -5.91 -9.37 11.11
CA LEU A 5 -6.71 -8.15 10.95
C LEU A 5 -5.95 -7.08 10.16
N ILE A 6 -4.65 -6.92 10.40
CA ILE A 6 -3.80 -6.01 9.61
C ILE A 6 -3.74 -6.46 8.15
N ALA A 7 -3.58 -7.77 7.90
CA ALA A 7 -3.58 -8.30 6.55
C ALA A 7 -4.92 -8.07 5.83
N LEU A 8 -6.05 -8.30 6.52
CA LEU A 8 -7.39 -8.02 5.97
C LEU A 8 -7.58 -6.53 5.68
N MET A 9 -7.11 -5.65 6.56
CA MET A 9 -7.13 -4.19 6.37
C MET A 9 -6.36 -3.76 5.11
N PHE A 10 -5.19 -4.36 4.85
CA PHE A 10 -4.43 -4.05 3.63
C PHE A 10 -5.10 -4.58 2.35
N PHE A 11 -5.85 -5.67 2.44
CA PHE A 11 -6.53 -6.32 1.31
C PHE A 11 -8.00 -5.89 1.12
N SER A 12 -8.50 -4.97 1.96
CA SER A 12 -9.83 -4.38 1.81
C SER A 12 -9.75 -3.07 1.02
N ASN A 13 -10.90 -2.54 0.61
CA ASN A 13 -10.98 -1.19 0.07
C ASN A 13 -10.74 -0.13 1.18
N GLU A 14 -10.66 1.16 0.82
CA GLU A 14 -10.37 2.24 1.78
C GLU A 14 -11.41 2.35 2.91
N THR A 15 -12.70 2.21 2.59
CA THR A 15 -13.79 2.33 3.57
C THR A 15 -13.73 1.20 4.60
N GLU A 16 -13.60 -0.04 4.13
CA GLU A 16 -13.48 -1.22 4.99
C GLU A 16 -12.18 -1.19 5.81
N ALA A 17 -11.08 -0.73 5.20
CA ALA A 17 -9.82 -0.57 5.92
C ALA A 17 -9.96 0.44 7.06
N LEU A 18 -10.66 1.56 6.82
CA LEU A 18 -10.91 2.58 7.82
C LEU A 18 -11.75 2.03 8.99
N ASP A 19 -12.78 1.23 8.71
CA ASP A 19 -13.57 0.53 9.74
C ASP A 19 -12.69 -0.40 10.59
N ILE A 20 -11.88 -1.25 9.95
CA ILE A 20 -10.99 -2.17 10.66
C ILE A 20 -9.99 -1.39 11.53
N LEU A 21 -9.41 -0.31 10.99
CA LEU A 21 -8.47 0.53 11.73
C LEU A 21 -9.15 1.18 12.94
N ALA A 22 -10.33 1.78 12.76
CA ALA A 22 -11.07 2.48 13.81
C ALA A 22 -11.55 1.52 14.90
N ASN A 23 -12.15 0.39 14.51
CA ASN A 23 -12.95 -0.44 15.40
C ASN A 23 -12.24 -1.71 15.87
N LYS A 24 -11.15 -2.13 15.20
CA LYS A 24 -10.49 -3.41 15.49
C LYS A 24 -8.99 -3.32 15.73
N LEU A 25 -8.35 -2.20 15.40
CA LEU A 25 -6.89 -2.01 15.53
C LEU A 25 -6.51 -0.81 16.40
N HIS A 26 -7.37 -0.42 17.34
CA HIS A 26 -7.12 0.66 18.30
C HIS A 26 -6.91 2.04 17.65
N ARG A 27 -7.55 2.30 16.51
CA ARG A 27 -7.60 3.61 15.84
C ARG A 27 -6.22 4.28 15.67
N PRO A 28 -5.28 3.63 14.96
CA PRO A 28 -3.93 4.16 14.78
C PRO A 28 -3.94 5.48 14.02
N THR A 29 -2.93 6.31 14.23
CA THR A 29 -2.85 7.63 13.58
C THR A 29 -2.12 7.60 12.24
N HIS A 30 -1.28 6.59 12.02
CA HIS A 30 -0.39 6.51 10.87
C HIS A 30 -0.29 5.08 10.31
N ILE A 31 -0.03 4.99 9.01
CA ILE A 31 0.42 3.79 8.31
C ILE A 31 1.81 4.05 7.75
N VAL A 32 2.70 3.07 7.88
CA VAL A 32 4.02 3.08 7.28
C VAL A 32 4.10 1.95 6.26
N ILE A 33 4.59 2.25 5.06
CA ILE A 33 4.89 1.24 4.05
C ILE A 33 6.32 1.41 3.54
N PHE A 34 6.91 0.31 3.11
CA PHE A 34 8.20 0.27 2.44
C PHE A 34 8.00 -0.25 1.02
N VAL A 35 8.27 0.56 0.01
CA VAL A 35 8.00 0.24 -1.39
C VAL A 35 9.30 0.24 -2.18
N THR A 36 9.45 -0.74 -3.07
CA THR A 36 10.53 -0.73 -4.06
C THR A 36 10.02 -0.82 -5.49
N PHE A 37 10.56 0.02 -6.37
CA PHE A 37 10.13 0.10 -7.77
C PHE A 37 11.24 0.59 -8.69
N THR A 38 11.17 0.21 -9.96
CA THR A 38 12.12 0.62 -10.99
C THR A 38 11.90 2.07 -11.41
N THR A 39 12.81 2.63 -12.21
CA THR A 39 12.64 3.94 -12.86
C THR A 39 11.40 4.05 -13.75
N TYR A 40 10.81 2.92 -14.14
CA TYR A 40 9.58 2.85 -14.94
C TYR A 40 8.31 2.66 -14.07
N GLY A 41 8.43 2.67 -12.75
CA GLY A 41 7.31 2.49 -11.82
C GLY A 41 6.87 1.03 -11.61
N THR A 42 7.57 0.07 -12.23
CA THR A 42 7.31 -1.36 -12.05
C THR A 42 7.77 -1.83 -10.66
N ASP A 43 7.03 -2.73 -10.02
CA ASP A 43 7.43 -3.34 -8.75
C ASP A 43 8.81 -3.99 -8.86
N ALA A 44 9.74 -3.64 -7.96
CA ALA A 44 11.08 -4.22 -7.94
C ALA A 44 11.15 -5.50 -7.08
N GLY A 45 10.19 -5.70 -6.17
CA GLY A 45 9.95 -6.99 -5.51
C GLY A 45 10.59 -7.16 -4.13
N TYR A 46 11.17 -6.12 -3.54
CA TYR A 46 11.87 -6.18 -2.25
C TYR A 46 11.05 -5.55 -1.09
N GLY A 47 10.07 -4.72 -1.42
CA GLY A 47 9.23 -3.99 -0.47
C GLY A 47 7.95 -4.74 -0.13
N ASP A 48 6.94 -3.98 0.29
CA ASP A 48 5.62 -4.46 0.66
C ASP A 48 4.83 -4.90 -0.56
N GLU A 49 5.18 -4.44 -1.77
CA GLU A 49 4.58 -4.88 -3.02
C GLU A 49 4.70 -6.38 -3.26
N ASN A 50 5.80 -7.00 -2.83
CA ASN A 50 5.99 -8.46 -2.89
C ASN A 50 5.49 -9.15 -1.63
N LYS A 51 5.71 -8.54 -0.45
CA LYS A 51 5.26 -9.10 0.84
C LYS A 51 3.73 -9.11 0.98
N ALA A 52 3.02 -8.34 0.16
CA ALA A 52 1.57 -8.36 0.04
C ALA A 52 1.03 -9.79 -0.21
N ARG A 53 1.77 -10.65 -0.93
CA ARG A 53 1.39 -12.06 -1.12
C ARG A 53 1.31 -12.84 0.20
N TRP A 54 2.26 -12.60 1.10
CA TRP A 54 2.22 -13.19 2.44
C TRP A 54 1.06 -12.66 3.27
N MET A 55 0.77 -11.35 3.17
CA MET A 55 -0.40 -10.76 3.82
C MET A 55 -1.70 -11.40 3.29
N CYS A 56 -1.84 -11.58 1.98
CA CYS A 56 -2.98 -12.27 1.36
C CYS A 56 -3.19 -13.68 1.96
N ARG A 57 -2.11 -14.47 2.07
CA ARG A 57 -2.16 -15.80 2.70
C ARG A 57 -2.58 -15.75 4.16
N ILE A 58 -2.02 -14.81 4.94
CA ILE A 58 -2.35 -14.62 6.36
C ILE A 58 -3.82 -14.21 6.54
N ALA A 59 -4.36 -13.39 5.61
CA ALA A 59 -5.76 -13.02 5.55
C ALA A 59 -6.69 -14.22 5.24
N GLY A 60 -6.14 -15.32 4.72
CA GLY A 60 -6.90 -16.49 4.27
C GLY A 60 -7.57 -16.26 2.92
N LEU A 61 -6.99 -15.38 2.09
CA LEU A 61 -7.49 -15.01 0.77
C LEU A 61 -6.72 -15.78 -0.31
N LYS A 62 -7.35 -15.93 -1.48
CA LYS A 62 -6.77 -16.59 -2.65
C LYS A 62 -5.93 -15.59 -3.43
N GLU A 63 -4.67 -15.91 -3.72
CA GLU A 63 -3.78 -14.98 -4.43
C GLU A 63 -4.24 -14.70 -5.86
N GLU A 64 -4.88 -15.68 -6.49
CA GLU A 64 -5.35 -15.61 -7.88
C GLU A 64 -6.44 -14.54 -8.09
N ASP A 65 -7.07 -14.09 -7.00
CA ASP A 65 -8.02 -12.97 -7.03
C ASP A 65 -7.30 -11.61 -7.19
N TYR A 66 -6.04 -11.49 -6.76
CA TYR A 66 -5.32 -10.21 -6.65
C TYR A 66 -4.15 -10.09 -7.63
N TRP A 67 -3.61 -11.21 -8.09
CA TRP A 67 -2.56 -11.25 -9.11
C TRP A 67 -2.90 -12.18 -10.28
N ASP A 68 -2.54 -11.75 -11.49
CA ASP A 68 -2.61 -12.58 -12.69
C ASP A 68 -1.46 -13.60 -12.75
N LYS A 69 -1.48 -14.46 -13.78
CA LYS A 69 -0.47 -15.51 -13.98
C LYS A 69 0.94 -14.96 -14.26
N GLN A 70 1.04 -13.71 -14.67
CA GLN A 70 2.28 -13.00 -14.95
C GLN A 70 2.78 -12.23 -13.71
N GLY A 71 2.02 -12.25 -12.61
CA GLY A 71 2.34 -11.57 -11.37
C GLY A 71 1.88 -10.11 -11.30
N GLY A 72 1.16 -9.63 -12.30
CA GLY A 72 0.56 -8.29 -12.34
C GLY A 72 -0.69 -8.19 -11.46
N TRP A 73 -0.96 -7.00 -10.93
CA TRP A 73 -2.16 -6.73 -10.13
C TRP A 73 -3.43 -6.80 -10.98
N THR A 74 -4.41 -7.61 -10.55
CA THR A 74 -5.75 -7.70 -11.13
C THR A 74 -6.57 -6.45 -10.82
N GLU A 75 -7.76 -6.31 -11.41
CA GLU A 75 -8.70 -5.22 -11.07
C GLU A 75 -9.01 -5.19 -9.57
N LYS A 76 -9.40 -6.34 -9.00
CA LYS A 76 -9.62 -6.50 -7.55
C LYS A 76 -8.36 -6.20 -6.72
N GLY A 77 -7.20 -6.59 -7.22
CA GLY A 77 -5.90 -6.20 -6.65
C GLY A 77 -5.74 -4.68 -6.50
N ARG A 78 -6.13 -3.93 -7.53
CA ARG A 78 -5.99 -2.47 -7.58
C ARG A 78 -6.97 -1.72 -6.69
N GLU A 79 -8.05 -2.37 -6.25
CA GLU A 79 -9.02 -1.78 -5.31
C GLU A 79 -8.53 -1.82 -3.86
N THR A 80 -7.57 -2.70 -3.56
CA THR A 80 -7.04 -2.87 -2.19
C THR A 80 -6.30 -1.62 -1.69
N LEU A 81 -6.36 -1.38 -0.39
CA LEU A 81 -5.64 -0.28 0.24
C LEU A 81 -4.12 -0.39 0.01
N ILE A 82 -3.54 -1.58 0.13
CA ILE A 82 -2.08 -1.74 -0.04
C ILE A 82 -1.63 -1.33 -1.45
N TYR A 83 -2.36 -1.72 -2.49
CA TYR A 83 -2.06 -1.29 -3.86
C TYR A 83 -2.12 0.23 -3.98
N LYS A 84 -3.20 0.84 -3.48
CA LYS A 84 -3.41 2.29 -3.55
C LYS A 84 -2.30 3.08 -2.85
N LEU A 85 -1.86 2.63 -1.67
CA LEU A 85 -0.75 3.28 -0.95
C LEU A 85 0.58 3.13 -1.73
N ILE A 86 0.87 1.94 -2.26
CA ILE A 86 2.06 1.70 -3.10
C ILE A 86 2.04 2.59 -4.34
N ASP A 87 0.93 2.62 -5.05
CA ASP A 87 0.80 3.35 -6.31
C ASP A 87 0.85 4.86 -6.11
N TRP A 88 0.35 5.36 -4.96
CA TRP A 88 0.52 6.75 -4.55
C TRP A 88 2.00 7.09 -4.37
N VAL A 89 2.78 6.28 -3.65
CA VAL A 89 4.22 6.52 -3.44
C VAL A 89 4.97 6.56 -4.77
N LYS A 90 4.66 5.63 -5.68
CA LYS A 90 5.25 5.63 -7.03
C LYS A 90 4.90 6.92 -7.76
N ALA A 91 3.62 7.29 -7.78
CA ALA A 91 3.15 8.48 -8.47
C ALA A 91 3.81 9.76 -7.93
N ASN A 92 4.04 9.83 -6.61
CA ASN A 92 4.74 10.96 -6.00
C ASN A 92 6.19 11.10 -6.46
N VAL A 93 6.91 9.98 -6.51
CA VAL A 93 8.33 9.96 -6.85
C VAL A 93 8.55 10.13 -8.35
N THR A 94 7.65 9.63 -9.18
CA THR A 94 7.73 9.76 -10.64
C THR A 94 6.88 10.92 -11.18
N GLU A 95 6.41 11.82 -10.31
CA GLU A 95 5.59 12.99 -10.66
C GLU A 95 4.36 12.68 -11.55
N ARG A 96 3.77 11.49 -11.38
CA ARG A 96 2.57 11.08 -12.10
C ARG A 96 1.32 11.64 -11.40
N PRO A 97 0.34 12.19 -12.12
CA PRO A 97 -0.94 12.56 -11.53
C PRO A 97 -1.62 11.34 -10.92
N TYR A 98 -2.02 11.45 -9.65
CA TYR A 98 -2.75 10.39 -8.95
C TYR A 98 -3.88 10.99 -8.12
N PRO A 99 -5.11 10.46 -8.21
CA PRO A 99 -6.20 10.90 -7.35
C PRO A 99 -5.80 10.63 -5.90
N GLY A 100 -5.86 11.67 -5.06
CA GLY A 100 -5.55 11.53 -3.64
C GLY A 100 -6.45 10.50 -2.94
N LEU A 101 -5.96 9.88 -1.88
CA LEU A 101 -6.74 8.99 -1.03
C LEU A 101 -7.48 9.83 0.02
N PRO A 102 -8.82 9.84 0.07
CA PRO A 102 -9.57 10.70 0.99
C PRO A 102 -9.18 10.52 2.47
N HIS A 103 -8.95 9.27 2.87
CA HIS A 103 -8.69 8.89 4.26
C HIS A 103 -7.22 8.67 4.60
N PHE A 104 -6.32 8.69 3.60
CA PHE A 104 -4.90 8.36 3.78
C PHE A 104 -4.03 9.44 3.16
N LYS A 105 -3.62 10.42 3.97
CA LYS A 105 -2.81 11.56 3.50
C LYS A 105 -1.33 11.22 3.63
N LEU A 106 -0.60 11.18 2.51
CA LEU A 106 0.86 11.06 2.58
C LEU A 106 1.45 12.30 3.27
N ILE A 107 2.26 12.07 4.31
CA ILE A 107 2.91 13.15 5.07
C ILE A 107 4.45 13.07 5.04
N TYR A 108 5.01 11.93 4.62
CA TYR A 108 6.46 11.75 4.55
C TYR A 108 6.84 10.71 3.52
N VAL A 109 7.90 10.97 2.75
CA VAL A 109 8.61 10.00 1.91
C VAL A 109 10.09 10.13 2.18
N SER A 110 10.76 9.01 2.42
CA SER A 110 12.20 9.00 2.66
C SER A 110 12.96 9.40 1.40
N ARG A 111 13.89 10.35 1.55
CA ARG A 111 14.82 10.78 0.49
C ARG A 111 14.09 11.08 -0.84
N PRO A 112 13.14 12.03 -0.87
CA PRO A 112 12.25 12.23 -2.01
C PRO A 112 13.03 12.54 -3.31
N THR A 113 14.12 13.30 -3.21
CA THR A 113 14.98 13.71 -4.34
C THR A 113 16.15 12.77 -4.62
N ALA A 114 16.29 11.66 -3.89
CA ALA A 114 17.40 10.75 -4.11
C ALA A 114 17.18 9.92 -5.38
N GLU A 115 18.20 9.93 -6.23
CA GLU A 115 18.34 9.06 -7.40
C GLU A 115 18.24 7.57 -7.03
N PRO A 116 17.75 6.74 -7.95
CA PRO A 116 17.63 5.31 -7.73
C PRO A 116 19.02 4.67 -7.64
N THR A 117 19.19 3.70 -6.75
CA THR A 117 20.43 2.93 -6.66
C THR A 117 20.28 1.67 -7.50
N GLY A 118 21.14 1.48 -8.51
CA GLY A 118 21.04 0.34 -9.43
C GLY A 118 19.71 0.30 -10.21
N GLY A 119 19.12 1.47 -10.49
CA GLY A 119 17.84 1.58 -11.19
C GLY A 119 16.61 1.31 -10.32
N ILE A 120 16.78 1.18 -9.01
CA ILE A 120 15.70 0.91 -8.05
C ILE A 120 15.54 2.07 -7.08
N TYR A 121 14.31 2.56 -6.96
CA TYR A 121 13.88 3.38 -5.84
C TYR A 121 13.47 2.48 -4.67
N ALA A 122 13.98 2.80 -3.48
CA ALA A 122 13.57 2.21 -2.23
C ALA A 122 13.08 3.33 -1.31
N LYS A 123 11.78 3.33 -0.99
CA LYS A 123 11.13 4.43 -0.28
C LYS A 123 10.34 3.92 0.91
N VAL A 124 10.53 4.55 2.06
CA VAL A 124 9.63 4.46 3.21
C VAL A 124 8.67 5.63 3.13
N ALA A 125 7.38 5.35 3.21
CA ALA A 125 6.33 6.36 3.18
C ALA A 125 5.45 6.27 4.43
N ILE A 126 5.03 7.42 4.93
CA ILE A 126 4.13 7.53 6.08
C ILE A 126 2.87 8.26 5.64
N PHE A 127 1.74 7.63 5.89
CA PHE A 127 0.41 8.18 5.66
C PHE A 127 -0.24 8.48 7.00
N ARG A 128 -0.78 9.69 7.16
CA ARG A 128 -1.69 10.05 8.24
C ARG A 128 -3.09 9.52 7.89
N ILE A 129 -3.72 8.85 8.84
CA ILE A 129 -5.11 8.40 8.70
C ILE A 129 -6.05 9.55 9.08
N VAL A 130 -7.04 9.80 8.24
CA VAL A 130 -8.12 10.76 8.47
C VAL A 130 -9.41 9.96 8.67
N TYR A 131 -9.72 9.73 9.94
CA TYR A 131 -11.06 9.33 10.35
C TYR A 131 -11.98 10.53 10.19
N GLU A 132 -13.22 10.33 9.74
CA GLU A 132 -14.23 11.38 9.81
C GLU A 132 -14.30 11.90 11.26
N GLU A 133 -14.38 13.24 11.41
CA GLU A 133 -14.59 13.87 12.71
C GLU A 133 -15.95 13.42 13.25
N GLU A 134 -16.01 13.02 14.52
CA GLU A 134 -17.29 12.81 15.22
C GLU A 134 -18.04 14.13 15.40
#